data_AF-A0A1G3ZEC7-F1
#
_entry.id   AF-A0A1G3ZEC7-F1
#
_cell.length_a   1.000
_cell.length_b   1.000
_cell.length_c   1.000
_cell.angle_alpha   90.00
_cell.angle_beta   90.00
_cell.angle_gamma   90.00
#
_symmetry.space_group_name_H-M   'P 1'
#
loop_
_entity.id
_entity.type
_entity.pdbx_description
1 polymer ?
#
loop_
_entity_poly.entity_id
_entity_poly.type
_entity_poly.pdbx_seq_one_letter_code
_entity_poly.pdbx_strand_id
1 'polypeptide(L)'
;MKHYLKNFLFIPCLLVVFLVFLHPTSLVAMDPKVAAEATEEIISGVKNSLVLGDRTGDARVSEGVGKNSGESSVSTAIEGEKDVEEGLKISNEECSDKILAERYGMDQSLESDALLAQENITRLTDQIEEAKHEYKEERNIYFYLWDHIATKLEQSRESWNKVNELIALGNVERASLWRKAAEESEASAERLRKVNQAYASSQKETAEQLEKEAWRDYYLSDVSTWLLKLEEAREKADSIHDKDRDLWKNLAEQYQAAADYKRRASEAAIEEKKDKRDNYSLIGDSMYAIANRKLKAFEAKKIEKETLAMEYEHTVGILQKALEYLKQSLVAYSAGKDMEGFGWYNVGKSLKPQADYRIKACEAEDV
;
A
#
# COMPACT_ATOMS: atom_id res chain seq x y z
N MET A 1 -11.83 -54.70 -23.14
CA MET A 1 -12.69 -53.60 -23.63
C MET A 1 -13.86 -53.32 -22.66
N LYS A 2 -13.59 -53.18 -21.34
CA LYS A 2 -14.61 -52.94 -20.29
C LYS A 2 -14.10 -52.08 -19.10
N HIS A 3 -13.12 -51.20 -19.32
CA HIS A 3 -12.51 -50.38 -18.24
C HIS A 3 -12.49 -48.85 -18.48
N TYR A 4 -13.20 -48.31 -19.49
CA TYR A 4 -13.12 -46.89 -19.86
C TYR A 4 -14.37 -46.05 -19.56
N LEU A 5 -15.17 -46.39 -18.54
CA LEU A 5 -16.47 -45.72 -18.29
C LEU A 5 -16.64 -45.12 -16.88
N LYS A 6 -15.56 -44.86 -16.14
CA LYS A 6 -15.63 -44.26 -14.79
C LYS A 6 -15.28 -42.76 -14.68
N ASN A 7 -14.92 -42.09 -15.77
CA ASN A 7 -14.48 -40.68 -15.72
C ASN A 7 -15.52 -39.65 -16.22
N PHE A 8 -16.78 -40.04 -16.45
CA PHE A 8 -17.79 -39.14 -17.02
C PHE A 8 -18.59 -38.31 -16.00
N LEU A 9 -18.30 -38.43 -14.70
CA LEU A 9 -19.03 -37.73 -13.63
C LEU A 9 -18.43 -36.36 -13.23
N PHE A 10 -17.42 -35.86 -13.96
CA PHE A 10 -16.76 -34.58 -13.64
C PHE A 10 -17.23 -33.39 -14.49
N ILE A 11 -18.12 -33.61 -15.46
CA ILE A 11 -18.66 -32.58 -16.36
C ILE A 11 -19.64 -31.58 -15.68
N PRO A 12 -20.45 -31.93 -14.65
CA PRO A 12 -21.42 -30.97 -14.11
C PRO A 12 -20.80 -29.82 -13.29
N CYS A 13 -19.56 -29.96 -12.76
CA CYS A 13 -18.91 -28.86 -12.03
C CYS A 13 -18.36 -27.75 -12.95
N LEU A 14 -17.99 -28.06 -14.20
CA LEU A 14 -17.50 -27.07 -15.16
C LEU A 14 -18.64 -26.21 -15.74
N LEU A 15 -19.85 -26.77 -15.85
CA LEU A 15 -21.03 -26.04 -16.36
C LEU A 15 -21.57 -24.99 -15.37
N VAL A 16 -21.44 -25.20 -14.06
CA VAL A 16 -21.85 -24.20 -13.05
C VAL A 16 -20.93 -22.98 -13.06
N VAL A 17 -19.63 -23.16 -13.35
CA VAL A 17 -18.68 -22.04 -13.49
C VAL A 17 -18.95 -21.25 -14.78
N PHE A 18 -19.34 -21.92 -15.87
CA PHE A 18 -19.63 -21.24 -17.14
C PHE A 18 -20.94 -20.42 -17.12
N LEU A 19 -21.94 -20.81 -16.34
CA LEU A 19 -23.23 -20.09 -16.25
C LEU A 19 -23.12 -18.76 -15.50
N VAL A 20 -22.08 -18.53 -14.70
CA VAL A 20 -21.83 -17.24 -14.02
C VAL A 20 -21.27 -16.18 -15.00
N PHE A 21 -20.71 -16.58 -16.14
CA PHE A 21 -20.10 -15.66 -17.12
C PHE A 21 -21.05 -15.20 -18.25
N LEU A 22 -22.27 -15.73 -18.36
CA LEU A 22 -23.15 -15.50 -19.51
C LEU A 22 -24.27 -14.46 -19.32
N HIS A 23 -24.23 -13.65 -18.25
CA HIS A 23 -25.12 -12.50 -18.11
C HIS A 23 -24.35 -11.17 -17.97
N PRO A 24 -23.96 -10.54 -19.09
CA PRO A 24 -23.61 -9.13 -19.13
C PRO A 24 -24.86 -8.33 -19.54
N THR A 25 -25.68 -7.95 -18.58
CA THR A 25 -26.69 -6.89 -18.71
C THR A 25 -26.52 -6.03 -17.46
N SER A 26 -26.11 -4.77 -17.47
CA SER A 26 -26.38 -3.70 -18.43
C SER A 26 -25.33 -2.60 -18.21
N LEU A 27 -24.51 -2.28 -19.22
CA LEU A 27 -23.59 -1.14 -19.15
C LEU A 27 -24.32 0.09 -19.70
N VAL A 28 -24.61 1.06 -18.84
CA VAL A 28 -25.00 2.41 -19.25
C VAL A 28 -23.74 3.06 -19.83
N ALA A 29 -23.71 3.29 -21.13
CA ALA A 29 -22.68 4.08 -21.79
C ALA A 29 -22.88 5.55 -21.37
N MET A 30 -22.06 6.03 -20.44
CA MET A 30 -22.03 7.45 -20.09
C MET A 30 -21.23 8.18 -21.18
N ASP A 31 -21.78 9.28 -21.68
CA ASP A 31 -21.16 10.10 -22.73
C ASP A 31 -19.80 10.65 -22.23
N PRO A 32 -18.69 10.43 -22.96
CA PRO A 32 -17.36 10.90 -22.58
C PRO A 32 -17.30 12.41 -22.31
N LYS A 33 -18.19 13.19 -22.95
CA LYS A 33 -18.27 14.64 -22.76
C LYS A 33 -18.85 15.02 -21.39
N VAL A 34 -19.83 14.25 -20.90
CA VAL A 34 -20.42 14.45 -19.57
C VAL A 34 -19.43 14.06 -18.48
N ALA A 35 -18.62 13.02 -18.71
CA ALA A 35 -17.54 12.65 -17.80
C ALA A 35 -16.46 13.74 -17.72
N ALA A 36 -16.10 14.36 -18.85
CA ALA A 36 -15.11 15.44 -18.90
C ALA A 36 -15.60 16.74 -18.21
N GLU A 37 -16.87 17.12 -18.41
CA GLU A 37 -17.46 18.30 -17.75
C GLU A 37 -17.55 18.12 -16.22
N ALA A 38 -17.90 16.92 -15.75
CA ALA A 38 -17.95 16.62 -14.32
C ALA A 38 -16.57 16.70 -13.64
N THR A 39 -15.51 16.28 -14.34
CA THR A 39 -14.13 16.39 -13.80
C THR A 39 -13.64 17.83 -13.70
N GLU A 40 -13.99 18.72 -14.63
CA GLU A 40 -13.58 20.13 -14.53
C GLU A 40 -14.31 20.87 -13.40
N GLU A 41 -15.58 20.54 -13.13
CA GLU A 41 -16.35 21.16 -12.05
C GLU A 41 -15.77 20.80 -10.67
N ILE A 42 -15.36 19.54 -10.47
CA ILE A 42 -14.71 19.05 -9.24
C ILE A 42 -13.36 19.74 -9.02
N ILE A 43 -12.54 19.87 -10.06
CA ILE A 43 -11.23 20.54 -9.98
C ILE A 43 -11.40 22.03 -9.62
N SER A 44 -12.44 22.69 -10.13
CA SER A 44 -12.74 24.09 -9.81
C SER A 44 -13.22 24.28 -8.36
N GLY A 45 -14.00 23.33 -7.83
CA GLY A 45 -14.49 23.35 -6.45
C GLY A 45 -13.37 23.22 -5.42
N VAL A 46 -12.43 22.30 -5.65
CA VAL A 46 -11.28 22.08 -4.75
C VAL A 46 -10.37 23.30 -4.68
N LYS A 47 -10.17 23.99 -5.81
CA LYS A 47 -9.30 25.18 -5.91
C LYS A 47 -9.88 26.37 -5.13
N ASN A 48 -11.20 26.48 -5.03
CA ASN A 48 -11.88 27.54 -4.28
C ASN A 48 -11.94 27.25 -2.77
N SER A 49 -11.98 25.99 -2.34
CA SER A 49 -11.96 25.61 -0.92
C SER A 49 -10.61 25.85 -0.23
N LEU A 50 -9.51 25.84 -0.98
CA LEU A 50 -8.15 26.04 -0.44
C LEU A 50 -7.81 27.51 -0.12
N VAL A 51 -8.64 28.48 -0.53
CA VAL A 51 -8.36 29.92 -0.38
C VAL A 51 -9.02 30.54 0.87
N LEU A 52 -9.87 29.81 1.60
CA LEU A 52 -10.67 30.37 2.72
C LEU A 52 -10.29 29.87 4.13
N GLY A 53 -9.16 29.19 4.27
CA GLY A 53 -8.74 28.55 5.52
C GLY A 53 -7.71 29.31 6.36
N ASP A 54 -7.82 30.64 6.49
CA ASP A 54 -6.97 31.38 7.44
C ASP A 54 -7.84 32.21 8.39
N ARG A 55 -8.30 31.54 9.46
CA ARG A 55 -8.98 32.17 10.59
C ARG A 55 -8.30 31.75 11.88
N THR A 56 -7.48 32.67 12.36
CA THR A 56 -6.89 32.75 13.68
C THR A 56 -7.94 32.55 14.77
N GLY A 57 -7.73 31.52 15.60
CA GLY A 57 -8.50 31.28 16.82
C GLY A 57 -7.58 31.27 18.03
N ASP A 58 -7.62 32.36 18.80
CA ASP A 58 -6.98 32.54 20.10
C ASP A 58 -7.30 31.38 21.07
N ALA A 59 -6.26 30.67 21.52
CA ALA A 59 -6.36 29.72 22.61
C ALA A 59 -6.12 30.43 23.95
N ARG A 60 -7.20 30.62 24.73
CA ARG A 60 -7.14 31.00 26.14
C ARG A 60 -6.49 29.89 26.96
N VAL A 61 -5.36 30.23 27.56
CA VAL A 61 -4.71 29.49 28.65
C VAL A 61 -5.64 29.49 29.87
N SER A 62 -5.96 28.31 30.40
CA SER A 62 -6.57 28.16 31.73
C SER A 62 -5.53 27.63 32.70
N GLU A 63 -5.14 28.48 33.65
CA GLU A 63 -4.25 28.14 34.76
C GLU A 63 -5.01 27.30 35.79
N GLY A 64 -4.67 26.00 35.86
CA GLY A 64 -5.05 25.12 36.96
C GLY A 64 -3.97 25.12 38.03
N VAL A 65 -4.17 25.91 39.08
CA VAL A 65 -3.32 25.97 40.29
C VAL A 65 -3.43 24.66 41.07
N GLY A 66 -2.40 23.82 40.96
CA GLY A 66 -2.20 22.64 41.81
C GLY A 66 -1.08 22.88 42.83
N LYS A 67 -1.45 23.24 44.06
CA LYS A 67 -0.56 23.25 45.22
C LYS A 67 -0.16 21.81 45.57
N ASN A 68 1.13 21.51 45.60
CA ASN A 68 1.65 20.43 46.45
C ASN A 68 3.00 20.85 47.03
N SER A 69 2.98 21.03 48.35
CA SER A 69 4.10 21.25 49.25
C SER A 69 4.88 19.96 49.46
N GLY A 70 6.18 20.00 49.21
CA GLY A 70 7.14 18.96 49.55
C GLY A 70 8.50 19.59 49.80
N GLU A 71 8.67 20.14 51.00
CA GLU A 71 9.94 20.65 51.50
C GLU A 71 10.93 19.50 51.68
N SER A 72 12.11 19.59 51.05
CA SER A 72 13.30 18.87 51.49
C SER A 72 14.51 19.76 51.28
N SER A 73 14.89 20.42 52.36
CA SER A 73 16.05 21.29 52.50
C SER A 73 17.34 20.46 52.43
N VAL A 74 18.19 20.73 51.43
CA VAL A 74 19.63 20.45 51.50
C VAL A 74 20.36 21.73 51.12
N SER A 75 20.79 22.45 52.16
CA SER A 75 21.63 23.62 52.09
C SER A 75 23.10 23.19 51.98
N THR A 76 23.70 23.36 50.81
CA THR A 76 25.15 23.37 50.64
C THR A 76 25.55 24.78 50.23
N ALA A 77 26.27 25.46 51.13
CA ALA A 77 26.83 26.78 50.91
C ALA A 77 27.99 26.70 49.91
N ILE A 78 27.89 27.45 48.81
CA ILE A 78 29.02 27.83 47.96
C ILE A 78 28.98 29.36 47.90
N GLU A 79 29.79 29.99 48.76
CA GLU A 79 30.15 31.40 48.63
C GLU A 79 31.29 31.48 47.60
N GLY A 80 31.05 32.17 46.48
CA GLY A 80 32.12 32.48 45.53
C GLY A 80 31.66 32.75 44.10
N GLU A 81 30.72 33.67 43.87
CA GLU A 81 30.35 34.12 42.51
C GLU A 81 30.16 35.64 42.51
N LYS A 82 31.12 36.37 41.95
CA LYS A 82 30.93 37.80 41.65
C LYS A 82 31.59 38.32 40.38
N ASP A 83 32.24 37.47 39.56
CA ASP A 83 32.98 37.93 38.37
C ASP A 83 32.64 37.16 37.07
N VAL A 84 31.46 36.53 36.93
CA VAL A 84 31.11 35.70 35.74
C VAL A 84 29.93 36.27 34.91
N GLU A 85 29.43 37.47 35.22
CA GLU A 85 28.19 37.99 34.60
C GLU A 85 28.41 38.74 33.26
N GLU A 86 29.65 39.10 32.90
CA GLU A 86 29.96 39.79 31.64
C GLU A 86 30.39 38.84 30.49
N GLY A 87 30.70 37.57 30.78
CA GLY A 87 31.05 36.57 29.76
C GLY A 87 29.85 35.88 29.10
N LEU A 88 28.66 35.94 29.72
CA LEU A 88 27.48 35.18 29.28
C LEU A 88 26.59 35.91 28.25
N LYS A 89 26.80 37.21 28.03
CA LYS A 89 25.99 37.99 27.07
C LYS A 89 26.49 37.90 25.63
N ILE A 90 27.78 37.63 25.41
CA ILE A 90 28.39 37.59 24.08
C ILE A 90 28.15 36.23 23.40
N SER A 91 27.91 35.15 24.15
CA SER A 91 27.65 33.82 23.58
C SER A 91 26.22 33.60 23.06
N ASN A 92 25.27 34.48 23.36
CA ASN A 92 23.87 34.28 22.99
C ASN A 92 23.50 34.80 21.59
N GLU A 93 24.18 35.84 21.09
CA GLU A 93 23.92 36.35 19.72
C GLU A 93 24.54 35.43 18.65
N GLU A 94 25.78 34.96 18.83
CA GLU A 94 26.40 33.98 17.91
C GLU A 94 25.65 32.63 17.88
N CYS A 95 25.01 32.24 18.99
CA CYS A 95 24.22 31.01 19.05
C CYS A 95 22.91 31.13 18.24
N SER A 96 22.29 32.31 18.24
CA SER A 96 21.02 32.56 17.53
C SER A 96 21.19 32.49 16.02
N ASP A 97 22.24 33.11 15.47
CA ASP A 97 22.48 33.14 14.02
C ASP A 97 22.79 31.75 13.45
N LYS A 98 23.50 30.92 14.22
CA LYS A 98 23.78 29.54 13.82
C LYS A 98 22.52 28.67 13.76
N ILE A 99 21.62 28.80 14.75
CA ILE A 99 20.34 28.08 14.78
C ILE A 99 19.45 28.52 13.61
N LEU A 100 19.43 29.80 13.27
CA LEU A 100 18.66 30.32 12.13
C LEU A 100 19.22 29.82 10.79
N ALA A 101 20.54 29.79 10.61
CA ALA A 101 21.16 29.27 9.40
C ALA A 101 20.90 27.75 9.21
N GLU A 102 20.96 26.97 10.28
CA GLU A 102 20.64 25.53 10.25
C GLU A 102 19.17 25.29 9.91
N ARG A 103 18.24 26.07 10.48
CA ARG A 103 16.81 25.98 10.17
C ARG A 103 16.51 26.33 8.72
N TYR A 104 17.12 27.41 8.23
CA TYR A 104 16.93 27.86 6.84
C TYR A 104 17.46 26.85 5.82
N GLY A 105 18.62 26.21 6.10
CA GLY A 105 19.15 25.14 5.26
C GLY A 105 18.26 23.88 5.25
N MET A 106 17.66 23.54 6.39
CA MET A 106 16.72 22.41 6.49
C MET A 106 15.44 22.66 5.70
N ASP A 107 14.88 23.88 5.79
CA ASP A 107 13.65 24.24 5.07
C ASP A 107 13.81 24.16 3.54
N GLN A 108 14.96 24.60 3.01
CA GLN A 108 15.27 24.46 1.57
C GLN A 108 15.39 23.00 1.13
N SER A 109 15.98 22.14 1.97
CA SER A 109 16.09 20.70 1.69
C SER A 109 14.71 20.03 1.63
N LEU A 110 13.77 20.44 2.49
CA LEU A 110 12.43 19.87 2.54
C LEU A 110 11.58 20.29 1.34
N GLU A 111 11.66 21.55 0.94
CA GLU A 111 10.98 22.04 -0.26
C GLU A 111 11.46 21.31 -1.52
N SER A 112 12.78 21.11 -1.65
CA SER A 112 13.36 20.33 -2.75
C SER A 112 12.86 18.87 -2.77
N ASP A 113 12.77 18.23 -1.60
CA ASP A 113 12.32 16.84 -1.50
C ASP A 113 10.82 16.68 -1.81
N ALA A 114 9.99 17.66 -1.44
CA ALA A 114 8.56 17.69 -1.77
C ALA A 114 8.33 17.88 -3.28
N LEU A 115 9.09 18.78 -3.91
CA LEU A 115 9.05 18.98 -5.37
C LEU A 115 9.45 17.69 -6.11
N LEU A 116 10.52 17.02 -5.68
CA LEU A 116 10.96 15.75 -6.25
C LEU A 116 9.87 14.67 -6.13
N ALA A 117 9.17 14.59 -4.99
CA ALA A 117 8.07 13.67 -4.82
C ALA A 117 6.92 13.96 -5.81
N GLN A 118 6.56 15.23 -5.99
CA GLN A 118 5.50 15.66 -6.91
C GLN A 118 5.84 15.37 -8.38
N GLU A 119 7.09 15.63 -8.80
CA GLU A 119 7.59 15.30 -10.13
C GLU A 119 7.50 13.79 -10.40
N ASN A 120 7.91 12.96 -9.43
CA ASN A 120 7.82 11.51 -9.55
C ASN A 120 6.38 11.00 -9.61
N ILE A 121 5.45 11.56 -8.83
CA ILE A 121 4.02 11.19 -8.88
C ILE A 121 3.45 11.45 -10.28
N THR A 122 3.80 12.59 -10.88
CA THR A 122 3.32 12.98 -12.22
C THR A 122 3.88 12.03 -13.27
N ARG A 123 5.21 11.85 -13.28
CA ARG A 123 5.90 10.93 -14.20
C ARG A 123 5.38 9.49 -14.10
N LEU A 124 5.17 8.99 -12.89
CA LEU A 124 4.66 7.64 -12.67
C LEU A 124 3.21 7.50 -13.14
N THR A 125 2.39 8.55 -13.03
CA THR A 125 1.02 8.53 -13.53
C THR A 125 1.00 8.33 -15.05
N ASP A 126 1.86 9.03 -15.79
CA ASP A 126 1.97 8.83 -17.24
C ASP A 126 2.42 7.40 -17.59
N GLN A 127 3.42 6.87 -16.87
CA GLN A 127 3.92 5.51 -17.08
C GLN A 127 2.88 4.42 -16.74
N ILE A 128 2.01 4.65 -15.75
CA ILE A 128 0.92 3.74 -15.39
C ILE A 128 -0.09 3.68 -16.53
N GLU A 129 -0.49 4.83 -17.08
CA GLU A 129 -1.44 4.88 -18.19
C GLU A 129 -0.86 4.26 -19.47
N GLU A 130 0.44 4.47 -19.75
CA GLU A 130 1.15 3.76 -20.82
C GLU A 130 1.09 2.24 -20.62
N ALA A 131 1.45 1.74 -19.43
CA ALA A 131 1.42 0.30 -19.14
C ALA A 131 0.01 -0.29 -19.26
N LYS A 132 -1.03 0.44 -18.80
CA LYS A 132 -2.44 0.04 -18.95
C LYS A 132 -2.90 0.06 -20.41
N HIS A 133 -2.43 1.00 -21.22
CA HIS A 133 -2.71 1.05 -22.64
C HIS A 133 -2.09 -0.16 -23.36
N GLU A 134 -0.81 -0.43 -23.11
CA GLU A 134 -0.12 -1.60 -23.66
C GLU A 134 -0.75 -2.94 -23.24
N TYR A 135 -1.28 -3.02 -22.02
CA TYR A 135 -2.06 -4.17 -21.56
C TYR A 135 -3.34 -4.38 -22.40
N LYS A 136 -4.07 -3.31 -22.73
CA LYS A 136 -5.36 -3.37 -23.46
C LYS A 136 -5.20 -3.69 -24.94
N GLU A 137 -4.11 -3.27 -25.56
CA GLU A 137 -3.91 -3.47 -27.00
C GLU A 137 -3.64 -4.95 -27.36
N GLU A 138 -3.44 -5.84 -26.36
CA GLU A 138 -3.29 -7.30 -26.52
C GLU A 138 -2.26 -7.75 -27.59
N ARG A 139 -1.33 -6.87 -27.99
CA ARG A 139 -0.44 -7.12 -29.13
C ARG A 139 0.66 -8.14 -28.83
N ASN A 140 0.81 -8.55 -27.57
CA ASN A 140 1.91 -9.42 -27.14
C ASN A 140 1.42 -10.60 -26.28
N ILE A 141 2.02 -11.78 -26.50
CA ILE A 141 1.80 -13.03 -25.76
C ILE A 141 2.05 -12.84 -24.24
N TYR A 142 2.82 -11.81 -23.86
CA TYR A 142 3.20 -11.53 -22.48
C TYR A 142 2.40 -10.37 -21.84
N PHE A 143 1.13 -10.20 -22.22
CA PHE A 143 0.25 -9.14 -21.69
C PHE A 143 0.20 -9.09 -20.15
N TYR A 144 0.33 -10.24 -19.47
CA TYR A 144 0.33 -10.30 -18.00
C TYR A 144 1.49 -9.50 -17.37
N LEU A 145 2.63 -9.35 -18.06
CA LEU A 145 3.75 -8.55 -17.54
C LEU A 145 3.38 -7.06 -17.43
N TRP A 146 2.57 -6.53 -18.36
CA TRP A 146 2.12 -5.15 -18.32
C TRP A 146 1.21 -4.86 -17.13
N ASP A 147 0.35 -5.80 -16.74
CA ASP A 147 -0.47 -5.70 -15.52
C ASP A 147 0.42 -5.61 -14.26
N HIS A 148 1.47 -6.44 -14.19
CA HIS A 148 2.42 -6.40 -13.09
C HIS A 148 3.28 -5.14 -13.07
N ILE A 149 3.69 -4.63 -14.24
CA ILE A 149 4.38 -3.34 -14.39
C ILE A 149 3.49 -2.21 -13.87
N ALA A 150 2.24 -2.14 -14.33
CA ALA A 150 1.28 -1.12 -13.88
C ALA A 150 1.07 -1.20 -12.36
N THR A 151 0.88 -2.40 -11.81
CA THR A 151 0.75 -2.62 -10.36
C THR A 151 1.95 -2.06 -9.57
N LYS A 152 3.18 -2.29 -10.05
CA LYS A 152 4.39 -1.83 -9.37
C LYS A 152 4.60 -0.33 -9.46
N LEU A 153 4.22 0.28 -10.59
CA LEU A 153 4.24 1.73 -10.75
C LEU A 153 3.17 2.39 -9.87
N GLU A 154 1.97 1.79 -9.75
CA GLU A 154 0.93 2.26 -8.82
C GLU A 154 1.42 2.23 -7.37
N GLN A 155 2.06 1.14 -6.96
CA GLN A 155 2.70 1.02 -5.63
C GLN A 155 3.80 2.07 -5.40
N SER A 156 4.64 2.32 -6.41
CA SER A 156 5.67 3.36 -6.34
C SER A 156 5.04 4.75 -6.17
N ARG A 157 3.99 5.07 -6.94
CA ARG A 157 3.25 6.34 -6.85
C ARG A 157 2.59 6.51 -5.49
N GLU A 158 1.94 5.48 -4.96
CA GLU A 158 1.36 5.50 -3.60
C GLU A 158 2.43 5.79 -2.53
N SER A 159 3.61 5.20 -2.69
CA SER A 159 4.74 5.42 -1.78
C SER A 159 5.25 6.86 -1.87
N TRP A 160 5.37 7.43 -3.08
CA TRP A 160 5.72 8.85 -3.25
C TRP A 160 4.67 9.82 -2.71
N ASN A 161 3.37 9.49 -2.82
CA ASN A 161 2.32 10.25 -2.14
C ASN A 161 2.56 10.27 -0.62
N LYS A 162 2.97 9.14 -0.05
CA LYS A 162 3.28 9.04 1.38
C LYS A 162 4.54 9.81 1.76
N VAL A 163 5.56 9.84 0.90
CA VAL A 163 6.74 10.71 1.08
C VAL A 163 6.32 12.18 1.20
N ASN A 164 5.46 12.64 0.29
CA ASN A 164 4.98 14.02 0.28
C ASN A 164 4.19 14.36 1.56
N GLU A 165 3.29 13.47 2.00
CA GLU A 165 2.55 13.60 3.26
C GLU A 165 3.49 13.73 4.46
N LEU A 166 4.51 12.87 4.55
CA LEU A 166 5.44 12.84 5.68
C LEU A 166 6.39 14.04 5.71
N ILE A 167 6.80 14.56 4.55
CA ILE A 167 7.58 15.80 4.46
C ILE A 167 6.75 16.98 4.97
N ALA A 168 5.47 17.07 4.60
CA ALA A 168 4.57 18.11 5.10
C ALA A 168 4.38 18.05 6.63
N LEU A 169 4.50 16.86 7.22
CA LEU A 169 4.47 16.64 8.67
C LEU A 169 5.84 16.82 9.35
N GLY A 170 6.91 17.12 8.60
CA GLY A 170 8.28 17.24 9.11
C GLY A 170 8.92 15.90 9.50
N ASN A 171 8.36 14.76 9.11
CA ASN A 171 8.87 13.43 9.44
C ASN A 171 9.83 12.91 8.36
N VAL A 172 10.99 13.55 8.27
CA VAL A 172 11.99 13.33 7.20
C VAL A 172 12.55 11.91 7.19
N GLU A 173 12.80 11.34 8.38
CA GLU A 173 13.34 9.98 8.51
C GLU A 173 12.36 8.94 7.94
N ARG A 174 11.07 9.04 8.31
CA ARG A 174 10.02 8.17 7.78
C ARG A 174 9.83 8.38 6.27
N ALA A 175 9.87 9.62 5.81
CA ALA A 175 9.76 9.95 4.40
C ALA A 175 10.89 9.29 3.58
N SER A 176 12.11 9.25 4.10
CA SER A 176 13.24 8.57 3.46
C SER A 176 13.02 7.06 3.28
N LEU A 177 12.41 6.40 4.27
CA LEU A 177 12.07 4.97 4.16
C LEU A 177 11.01 4.70 3.08
N TRP A 178 9.97 5.54 3.00
CA TRP A 178 8.95 5.45 1.96
C TRP A 178 9.49 5.77 0.57
N ARG A 179 10.44 6.71 0.46
CA ARG A 179 11.17 7.01 -0.78
C ARG A 179 11.88 5.77 -1.28
N LYS A 180 12.62 5.08 -0.41
CA LYS A 180 13.31 3.84 -0.76
C LYS A 180 12.35 2.75 -1.25
N ALA A 181 11.21 2.58 -0.56
CA ALA A 181 10.18 1.61 -1.00
C ALA A 181 9.57 1.98 -2.37
N ALA A 182 9.42 3.28 -2.66
CA ALA A 182 8.96 3.77 -3.96
C ALA A 182 9.96 3.44 -5.08
N GLU A 183 11.25 3.71 -4.84
CA GLU A 183 12.35 3.42 -5.76
C GLU A 183 12.50 1.92 -6.02
N GLU A 184 12.39 1.08 -4.98
CA GLU A 184 12.45 -0.38 -5.13
C GLU A 184 11.28 -0.92 -5.97
N SER A 185 10.07 -0.36 -5.78
CA SER A 185 8.89 -0.72 -6.58
C SER A 185 9.04 -0.30 -8.04
N GLU A 186 9.57 0.89 -8.30
CA GLU A 186 9.85 1.35 -9.66
C GLU A 186 10.95 0.53 -10.35
N ALA A 187 12.04 0.23 -9.64
CA ALA A 187 13.11 -0.62 -10.15
C ALA A 187 12.62 -2.02 -10.51
N SER A 188 11.68 -2.57 -9.74
CA SER A 188 11.00 -3.83 -10.07
C SER A 188 10.19 -3.72 -11.37
N ALA A 189 9.40 -2.65 -11.54
CA ALA A 189 8.65 -2.42 -12.77
C ALA A 189 9.58 -2.34 -14.01
N GLU A 190 10.72 -1.66 -13.87
CA GLU A 190 11.70 -1.52 -14.95
C GLU A 190 12.37 -2.86 -15.31
N ARG A 191 12.62 -3.74 -14.33
CA ARG A 191 13.10 -5.09 -14.61
C ARG A 191 12.08 -5.91 -15.38
N LEU A 192 10.79 -5.82 -15.03
CA LEU A 192 9.72 -6.48 -15.78
C LEU A 192 9.59 -5.92 -17.21
N ARG A 193 9.79 -4.62 -17.43
CA ARG A 193 9.86 -4.04 -18.78
C ARG A 193 11.00 -4.66 -19.60
N LYS A 194 12.19 -4.83 -19.02
CA LYS A 194 13.34 -5.47 -19.69
C LYS A 194 13.04 -6.93 -20.05
N VAL A 195 12.36 -7.67 -19.18
CA VAL A 195 11.88 -9.03 -19.48
C VAL A 195 10.96 -9.01 -20.71
N ASN A 196 9.97 -8.10 -20.71
CA ASN A 196 9.03 -7.97 -21.82
C ASN A 196 9.73 -7.59 -23.15
N GLN A 197 10.70 -6.67 -23.11
CA GLN A 197 11.52 -6.29 -24.27
C GLN A 197 12.36 -7.45 -24.82
N ALA A 198 12.97 -8.25 -23.95
CA ALA A 198 13.73 -9.43 -24.34
C ALA A 198 12.84 -10.47 -25.03
N TYR A 199 11.64 -10.71 -24.49
CA TYR A 199 10.64 -11.56 -25.13
C TYR A 199 10.17 -11.03 -26.49
N ALA A 200 9.89 -9.73 -26.60
CA ALA A 200 9.51 -9.09 -27.86
C ALA A 200 10.63 -9.19 -28.92
N SER A 201 11.89 -9.20 -28.48
CA SER A 201 13.08 -9.38 -29.32
C SER A 201 13.40 -10.85 -29.64
N SER A 202 12.52 -11.79 -29.27
CA SER A 202 12.72 -13.24 -29.42
C SER A 202 13.96 -13.79 -28.70
N GLN A 203 14.48 -13.09 -27.69
CA GLN A 203 15.62 -13.52 -26.87
C GLN A 203 15.14 -14.35 -25.68
N LYS A 204 14.56 -15.52 -25.97
CA LYS A 204 13.84 -16.33 -24.97
C LYS A 204 14.70 -16.71 -23.75
N GLU A 205 15.91 -17.20 -23.95
CA GLU A 205 16.79 -17.63 -22.84
C GLU A 205 17.19 -16.45 -21.93
N THR A 206 17.54 -15.31 -22.52
CA THR A 206 17.79 -14.07 -21.78
C THR A 206 16.56 -13.61 -21.01
N ALA A 207 15.38 -13.67 -21.63
CA ALA A 207 14.12 -13.27 -21.00
C ALA A 207 13.78 -14.16 -19.80
N GLU A 208 13.94 -15.48 -19.91
CA GLU A 208 13.73 -16.43 -18.82
C GLU A 208 14.68 -16.20 -17.64
N GLN A 209 15.95 -15.84 -17.90
CA GLN A 209 16.88 -15.48 -16.85
C GLN A 209 16.50 -14.17 -16.15
N LEU A 210 16.22 -13.12 -16.94
CA LEU A 210 15.78 -11.83 -16.42
C LEU A 210 14.49 -11.95 -15.62
N GLU A 211 13.58 -12.83 -16.04
CA GLU A 211 12.29 -13.05 -15.38
C GLU A 211 12.47 -13.58 -13.96
N LYS A 212 13.42 -14.49 -13.72
CA LYS A 212 13.73 -15.01 -12.37
C LYS A 212 14.15 -13.88 -11.41
N GLU A 213 15.02 -13.00 -11.87
CA GLU A 213 15.49 -11.85 -11.10
C GLU A 213 14.37 -10.82 -10.90
N ALA A 214 13.61 -10.52 -11.95
CA ALA A 214 12.51 -9.56 -11.91
C ALA A 214 11.43 -9.98 -10.91
N TRP A 215 11.07 -11.26 -10.86
CA TRP A 215 10.11 -11.77 -9.88
C TRP A 215 10.62 -11.70 -8.44
N ARG A 216 11.90 -11.97 -8.22
CA ARG A 216 12.50 -11.82 -6.88
C ARG A 216 12.33 -10.38 -6.38
N ASP A 217 12.69 -9.41 -7.22
CA ASP A 217 12.63 -7.98 -6.88
C ASP A 217 11.18 -7.48 -6.78
N TYR A 218 10.27 -8.05 -7.59
CA TYR A 218 8.83 -7.83 -7.48
C TYR A 218 8.31 -8.19 -6.10
N TYR A 219 8.64 -9.37 -5.58
CA TYR A 219 8.17 -9.76 -4.24
C TYR A 219 8.89 -9.01 -3.11
N LEU A 220 10.17 -8.67 -3.28
CA LEU A 220 10.90 -7.93 -2.24
C LEU A 220 10.41 -6.48 -2.10
N SER A 221 10.05 -5.82 -3.20
CA SER A 221 9.42 -4.49 -3.14
C SER A 221 8.06 -4.50 -2.41
N ASP A 222 7.26 -5.57 -2.56
CA ASP A 222 6.03 -5.77 -1.74
C ASP A 222 6.38 -5.84 -0.25
N VAL A 223 7.40 -6.65 0.10
CA VAL A 223 7.86 -6.80 1.49
C VAL A 223 8.24 -5.46 2.10
N SER A 224 9.04 -4.64 1.40
CA SER A 224 9.47 -3.33 1.89
C SER A 224 8.28 -2.43 2.21
N THR A 225 7.32 -2.33 1.29
CA THR A 225 6.12 -1.49 1.49
C THR A 225 5.26 -1.99 2.66
N TRP A 226 5.08 -3.31 2.77
CA TRP A 226 4.21 -3.88 3.80
C TRP A 226 4.84 -3.82 5.19
N LEU A 227 6.17 -3.89 5.30
CA LEU A 227 6.88 -3.63 6.55
C LEU A 227 6.73 -2.18 7.02
N LEU A 228 6.68 -1.21 6.10
CA LEU A 228 6.40 0.18 6.47
C LEU A 228 4.97 0.35 6.98
N LYS A 229 3.98 -0.29 6.35
CA LYS A 229 2.59 -0.28 6.86
C LYS A 229 2.45 -0.98 8.21
N LEU A 230 3.20 -2.05 8.43
CA LEU A 230 3.29 -2.74 9.72
C LEU A 230 3.77 -1.79 10.82
N GLU A 231 4.85 -1.06 10.58
CA GLU A 231 5.42 -0.10 11.54
C GLU A 231 4.44 1.04 11.83
N GLU A 232 3.80 1.61 10.81
CA GLU A 232 2.76 2.64 11.00
C GLU A 232 1.60 2.12 11.86
N ALA A 233 1.18 0.87 11.63
CA ALA A 233 0.13 0.25 12.44
C ALA A 233 0.58 0.02 13.90
N ARG A 234 1.85 -0.33 14.15
CA ARG A 234 2.40 -0.47 15.49
C ARG A 234 2.48 0.87 16.22
N GLU A 235 3.02 1.89 15.57
CA GLU A 235 3.12 3.25 16.13
C GLU A 235 1.74 3.79 16.52
N LYS A 236 0.72 3.57 15.68
CA LYS A 236 -0.67 3.93 16.00
C LYS A 236 -1.25 3.10 17.15
N ALA A 237 -0.93 1.81 17.25
CA ALA A 237 -1.35 0.97 18.37
C ALA A 237 -0.72 1.38 19.72
N ASP A 238 0.45 2.01 19.69
CA ASP A 238 1.17 2.47 20.88
C ASP A 238 0.74 3.88 21.30
N SER A 239 0.32 4.73 20.35
CA SER A 239 -0.19 6.08 20.64
C SER A 239 -1.64 6.13 21.12
N ILE A 240 -2.43 5.07 20.86
CA ILE A 240 -3.86 5.01 21.21
C ILE A 240 -4.10 4.14 22.45
N HIS A 241 -4.87 4.64 23.42
CA HIS A 241 -5.22 3.94 24.67
C HIS A 241 -6.63 3.33 24.70
N ASP A 242 -7.40 3.46 23.63
CA ASP A 242 -8.81 3.06 23.57
C ASP A 242 -9.05 1.72 22.84
N LYS A 243 -10.30 1.46 22.49
CA LYS A 243 -10.77 0.24 21.81
C LYS A 243 -10.19 0.09 20.38
N ASP A 244 -9.69 1.16 19.77
CA ASP A 244 -9.08 1.12 18.45
C ASP A 244 -7.68 0.50 18.48
N ARG A 245 -7.04 0.41 19.66
CA ARG A 245 -5.72 -0.21 19.84
C ARG A 245 -5.67 -1.65 19.32
N ASP A 246 -6.71 -2.43 19.59
CA ASP A 246 -6.76 -3.84 19.19
C ASP A 246 -6.89 -3.99 17.67
N LEU A 247 -7.60 -3.07 17.00
CA LEU A 247 -7.65 -3.01 15.55
C LEU A 247 -6.25 -2.78 14.97
N TRP A 248 -5.52 -1.78 15.46
CA TRP A 248 -4.18 -1.46 14.97
C TRP A 248 -3.17 -2.58 15.18
N LYS A 249 -3.22 -3.27 16.33
CA LYS A 249 -2.43 -4.50 16.55
C LYS A 249 -2.78 -5.60 15.54
N ASN A 250 -4.07 -5.81 15.29
CA ASN A 250 -4.52 -6.81 14.33
C ASN A 250 -4.13 -6.45 12.87
N LEU A 251 -4.08 -5.17 12.53
CA LEU A 251 -3.56 -4.70 11.24
C LEU A 251 -2.07 -4.97 11.12
N ALA A 252 -1.28 -4.62 12.15
CA ALA A 252 0.14 -4.90 12.21
C ALA A 252 0.44 -6.39 12.00
N GLU A 253 -0.23 -7.28 12.74
CA GLU A 253 -0.07 -8.73 12.59
C GLU A 253 -0.35 -9.22 11.16
N GLN A 254 -1.37 -8.67 10.50
CA GLN A 254 -1.72 -9.04 9.13
C GLN A 254 -0.70 -8.52 8.11
N TYR A 255 -0.19 -7.29 8.27
CA TYR A 255 0.87 -6.77 7.41
C TYR A 255 2.17 -7.58 7.56
N GLN A 256 2.54 -7.94 8.79
CA GLN A 256 3.68 -8.84 9.04
C GLN A 256 3.49 -10.17 8.33
N ALA A 257 2.34 -10.82 8.51
CA ALA A 257 2.06 -12.10 7.88
C ALA A 257 2.08 -12.00 6.36
N ALA A 258 1.52 -10.92 5.78
CA ALA A 258 1.57 -10.67 4.34
C ALA A 258 3.03 -10.60 3.85
N ALA A 259 3.88 -9.81 4.53
CA ALA A 259 5.29 -9.66 4.18
C ALA A 259 6.05 -10.99 4.26
N ASP A 260 5.77 -11.81 5.28
CA ASP A 260 6.39 -13.12 5.42
C ASP A 260 6.00 -14.07 4.27
N TYR A 261 4.76 -14.02 3.79
CA TYR A 261 4.34 -14.81 2.62
C TYR A 261 4.98 -14.33 1.32
N LYS A 262 5.16 -13.02 1.10
CA LYS A 262 5.89 -12.51 -0.07
C LYS A 262 7.37 -12.87 -0.05
N ARG A 263 7.99 -12.87 1.13
CA ARG A 263 9.37 -13.38 1.28
C ARG A 263 9.46 -14.84 0.84
N ARG A 264 8.53 -15.69 1.28
CA ARG A 264 8.45 -17.09 0.83
C ARG A 264 8.16 -17.24 -0.66
N ALA A 265 7.37 -16.34 -1.25
CA ALA A 265 7.17 -16.31 -2.70
C ALA A 265 8.47 -16.00 -3.45
N SER A 266 9.26 -15.05 -2.95
CA SER A 266 10.60 -14.73 -3.47
C SER A 266 11.55 -15.92 -3.38
N GLU A 267 11.59 -16.61 -2.23
CA GLU A 267 12.38 -17.83 -2.04
C GLU A 267 11.96 -18.94 -3.02
N ALA A 268 10.64 -19.18 -3.15
CA ALA A 268 10.11 -20.18 -4.08
C ALA A 268 10.37 -19.83 -5.56
N ALA A 269 10.48 -18.55 -5.91
CA ALA A 269 10.87 -18.11 -7.26
C ALA A 269 12.32 -18.48 -7.58
N ILE A 270 13.23 -18.34 -6.62
CA ILE A 270 14.64 -18.74 -6.75
C ILE A 270 14.76 -20.27 -6.91
N GLU A 271 13.93 -21.02 -6.20
CA GLU A 271 13.87 -22.49 -6.28
C GLU A 271 13.08 -23.03 -7.48
N GLU A 272 12.55 -22.15 -8.34
CA GLU A 272 11.72 -22.49 -9.51
C GLU A 272 10.44 -23.30 -9.18
N LYS A 273 9.94 -23.16 -7.95
CA LYS A 273 8.72 -23.83 -7.47
C LYS A 273 7.49 -22.99 -7.78
N LYS A 274 7.13 -22.90 -9.06
CA LYS A 274 6.06 -22.01 -9.59
C LYS A 274 4.75 -22.09 -8.80
N ASP A 275 4.22 -23.28 -8.53
CA ASP A 275 2.94 -23.43 -7.84
C ASP A 275 2.99 -22.88 -6.40
N LYS A 276 4.11 -23.08 -5.70
CA LYS A 276 4.31 -22.54 -4.35
C LYS A 276 4.49 -21.03 -4.38
N ARG A 277 5.27 -20.52 -5.33
CA ARG A 277 5.49 -19.08 -5.53
C ARG A 277 4.15 -18.37 -5.74
N ASP A 278 3.36 -18.83 -6.70
CA ASP A 278 2.09 -18.20 -7.07
C ASP A 278 1.12 -18.25 -5.88
N ASN A 279 1.04 -19.38 -5.17
CA ASN A 279 0.17 -19.53 -4.02
C ASN A 279 0.61 -18.66 -2.82
N TYR A 280 1.90 -18.65 -2.47
CA TYR A 280 2.42 -17.74 -1.44
C TYR A 280 2.19 -16.26 -1.78
N SER A 281 2.38 -15.87 -3.04
CA SER A 281 2.11 -14.50 -3.48
C SER A 281 0.63 -14.13 -3.27
N LEU A 282 -0.31 -14.99 -3.70
CA LEU A 282 -1.74 -14.72 -3.55
C LEU A 282 -2.19 -14.71 -2.08
N ILE A 283 -1.60 -15.54 -1.22
CA ILE A 283 -1.85 -15.51 0.22
C ILE A 283 -1.39 -14.17 0.80
N GLY A 284 -0.17 -13.74 0.47
CA GLY A 284 0.36 -12.44 0.89
C GLY A 284 -0.55 -11.28 0.45
N ASP A 285 -0.93 -11.25 -0.82
CA ASP A 285 -1.83 -10.23 -1.36
C ASP A 285 -3.18 -10.21 -0.65
N SER A 286 -3.75 -11.39 -0.37
CA SER A 286 -5.05 -11.51 0.29
C SER A 286 -4.98 -10.98 1.72
N MET A 287 -3.90 -11.28 2.45
CA MET A 287 -3.69 -10.75 3.81
C MET A 287 -3.54 -9.23 3.81
N TYR A 288 -2.74 -8.70 2.90
CA TYR A 288 -2.58 -7.24 2.73
C TYR A 288 -3.92 -6.57 2.40
N ALA A 289 -4.69 -7.14 1.47
CA ALA A 289 -5.99 -6.60 1.07
C ALA A 289 -7.02 -6.66 2.22
N ILE A 290 -7.02 -7.73 3.04
CA ILE A 290 -7.86 -7.80 4.24
C ILE A 290 -7.51 -6.68 5.21
N ALA A 291 -6.21 -6.47 5.49
CA ALA A 291 -5.77 -5.42 6.40
C ALA A 291 -6.19 -4.02 5.90
N ASN A 292 -5.91 -3.69 4.64
CA ASN A 292 -6.32 -2.42 4.04
C ASN A 292 -7.85 -2.21 4.08
N ARG A 293 -8.65 -3.25 3.78
CA ARG A 293 -10.12 -3.13 3.79
C ARG A 293 -10.67 -2.97 5.20
N LYS A 294 -10.10 -3.64 6.20
CA LYS A 294 -10.45 -3.41 7.62
C LYS A 294 -10.16 -1.97 8.03
N LEU A 295 -9.01 -1.42 7.62
CA LEU A 295 -8.67 -0.03 7.89
C LEU A 295 -9.65 0.94 7.22
N LYS A 296 -9.95 0.75 5.93
CA LYS A 296 -10.93 1.57 5.21
C LYS A 296 -12.35 1.46 5.81
N ALA A 297 -12.79 0.28 6.24
CA ALA A 297 -14.06 0.10 6.92
C ALA A 297 -14.13 0.93 8.21
N PHE A 298 -13.06 0.92 8.98
CA PHE A 298 -12.94 1.69 10.21
C PHE A 298 -12.93 3.20 9.95
N GLU A 299 -12.19 3.66 8.94
CA GLU A 299 -12.18 5.07 8.53
C GLU A 299 -13.57 5.54 8.08
N ALA A 300 -14.27 4.74 7.25
CA ALA A 300 -15.63 5.01 6.82
C ALA A 300 -16.61 5.11 8.02
N LYS A 301 -16.48 4.24 9.04
CA LYS A 301 -17.27 4.34 10.28
C LYS A 301 -17.01 5.63 11.04
N LYS A 302 -15.76 6.10 11.10
CA LYS A 302 -15.40 7.35 11.79
C LYS A 302 -16.02 8.60 11.14
N ILE A 303 -16.32 8.53 9.85
CA ILE A 303 -17.01 9.60 9.11
C ILE A 303 -18.48 9.27 8.83
N GLU A 304 -19.07 8.34 9.58
CA GLU A 304 -20.50 7.98 9.53
C GLU A 304 -20.99 7.46 8.16
N LYS A 305 -20.09 6.93 7.32
CA LYS A 305 -20.42 6.25 6.05
C LYS A 305 -20.72 4.77 6.27
N GLU A 306 -21.81 4.47 6.98
CA GLU A 306 -22.15 3.11 7.42
C GLU A 306 -22.29 2.09 6.26
N THR A 307 -22.93 2.47 5.16
CA THR A 307 -23.11 1.60 3.98
C THR A 307 -21.77 1.18 3.39
N LEU A 308 -20.86 2.15 3.19
CA LEU A 308 -19.53 1.88 2.64
C LEU A 308 -18.70 1.01 3.60
N ALA A 309 -18.77 1.28 4.91
CA ALA A 309 -18.12 0.45 5.91
C ALA A 309 -18.59 -1.01 5.89
N MET A 310 -19.92 -1.22 5.78
CA MET A 310 -20.52 -2.55 5.68
C MET A 310 -20.03 -3.30 4.43
N GLU A 311 -19.91 -2.61 3.30
CA GLU A 311 -19.41 -3.20 2.05
C GLU A 311 -17.93 -3.59 2.13
N TYR A 312 -17.09 -2.79 2.80
CA TYR A 312 -15.72 -3.20 3.11
C TYR A 312 -15.66 -4.45 3.99
N GLU A 313 -16.48 -4.53 5.04
CA GLU A 313 -16.55 -5.70 5.93
C GLU A 313 -17.02 -6.97 5.21
N HIS A 314 -18.04 -6.84 4.37
CA HIS A 314 -18.50 -7.94 3.53
C HIS A 314 -17.38 -8.43 2.60
N THR A 315 -16.65 -7.49 2.01
CA THR A 315 -15.52 -7.79 1.11
C THR A 315 -14.36 -8.45 1.85
N VAL A 316 -14.10 -8.10 3.11
CA VAL A 316 -13.16 -8.83 4.00
C VAL A 316 -13.58 -10.29 4.15
N GLY A 317 -14.87 -10.57 4.33
CA GLY A 317 -15.39 -11.93 4.43
C GLY A 317 -15.13 -12.77 3.16
N ILE A 318 -15.23 -12.17 1.96
CA ILE A 318 -14.89 -12.85 0.70
C ILE A 318 -13.40 -13.19 0.64
N LEU A 319 -12.54 -12.24 0.99
CA LEU A 319 -11.08 -12.45 1.00
C LEU A 319 -10.63 -13.48 2.03
N GLN A 320 -11.27 -13.54 3.20
CA GLN A 320 -10.97 -14.56 4.21
C GLN A 320 -11.23 -15.97 3.68
N LYS A 321 -12.36 -16.17 2.98
CA LYS A 321 -12.65 -17.44 2.29
C LYS A 321 -11.62 -17.75 1.20
N ALA A 322 -11.23 -16.74 0.41
CA ALA A 322 -10.18 -16.90 -0.59
C ALA A 322 -8.87 -17.39 0.03
N LEU A 323 -8.47 -16.75 1.13
CA LEU A 323 -7.27 -17.09 1.90
C LEU A 323 -7.31 -18.52 2.46
N GLU A 324 -8.46 -18.98 2.94
CA GLU A 324 -8.65 -20.36 3.42
C GLU A 324 -8.43 -21.38 2.29
N TYR A 325 -9.02 -21.15 1.11
CA TYR A 325 -8.81 -22.03 -0.04
C TYR A 325 -7.35 -22.05 -0.53
N LEU A 326 -6.68 -20.89 -0.55
CA LEU A 326 -5.25 -20.82 -0.91
C LEU A 326 -4.38 -21.62 0.07
N LYS A 327 -4.66 -21.53 1.37
CA LYS A 327 -3.97 -22.35 2.39
C LYS A 327 -4.23 -23.85 2.20
N GLN A 328 -5.47 -24.24 1.90
CA GLN A 328 -5.80 -25.65 1.59
C GLN A 328 -5.04 -26.13 0.35
N SER A 329 -4.92 -25.28 -0.67
CA SER A 329 -4.13 -25.57 -1.86
C SER A 329 -2.66 -25.86 -1.53
N LEU A 330 -2.02 -25.05 -0.67
CA LEU A 330 -0.64 -25.30 -0.23
C LEU A 330 -0.48 -26.64 0.50
N VAL A 331 -1.45 -26.99 1.36
CA VAL A 331 -1.45 -28.27 2.07
C VAL A 331 -1.56 -29.43 1.09
N ALA A 332 -2.46 -29.34 0.10
CA ALA A 332 -2.65 -30.37 -0.91
C ALA A 332 -1.40 -30.55 -1.79
N TYR A 333 -0.79 -29.46 -2.28
CA TYR A 333 0.47 -29.53 -3.04
C TYR A 333 1.61 -30.12 -2.21
N SER A 334 1.71 -29.77 -0.92
CA SER A 334 2.73 -30.33 -0.03
C SER A 334 2.55 -31.84 0.21
N ALA A 335 1.33 -32.34 0.03
CA ALA A 335 0.99 -33.76 0.08
C ALA A 335 1.09 -34.48 -1.28
N GLY A 336 1.55 -33.81 -2.34
CA GLY A 336 1.65 -34.36 -3.69
C GLY A 336 0.29 -34.57 -4.38
N LYS A 337 -0.75 -33.85 -3.94
CA LYS A 337 -2.11 -33.93 -4.50
C LYS A 337 -2.37 -32.79 -5.49
N ASP A 338 -1.65 -32.79 -6.60
CA ASP A 338 -1.58 -31.63 -7.51
C ASP A 338 -2.94 -31.18 -8.05
N MET A 339 -3.81 -32.12 -8.43
CA MET A 339 -5.16 -31.81 -8.94
C MET A 339 -6.05 -31.17 -7.87
N GLU A 340 -5.96 -31.64 -6.62
CA GLU A 340 -6.70 -31.08 -5.49
C GLU A 340 -6.16 -29.68 -5.15
N GLY A 341 -4.83 -29.54 -5.10
CA GLY A 341 -4.17 -28.25 -4.90
C GLY A 341 -4.55 -27.21 -5.95
N PHE A 342 -4.58 -27.60 -7.23
CA PHE A 342 -5.00 -26.75 -8.33
C PHE A 342 -6.47 -26.34 -8.24
N GLY A 343 -7.35 -27.27 -7.84
CA GLY A 343 -8.76 -26.98 -7.61
C GLY A 343 -8.95 -25.88 -6.55
N TRP A 344 -8.34 -26.05 -5.38
CA TRP A 344 -8.40 -25.06 -4.30
C TRP A 344 -7.76 -23.72 -4.68
N TYR A 345 -6.64 -23.75 -5.41
CA TYR A 345 -5.96 -22.56 -5.90
C TYR A 345 -6.88 -21.72 -6.78
N ASN A 346 -7.56 -22.34 -7.74
CA ASN A 346 -8.45 -21.63 -8.66
C ASN A 346 -9.66 -21.01 -7.95
N VAL A 347 -10.24 -21.71 -6.96
CA VAL A 347 -11.34 -21.16 -6.16
C VAL A 347 -10.85 -19.91 -5.40
N GLY A 348 -9.74 -20.02 -4.67
CA GLY A 348 -9.16 -18.88 -3.95
C GLY A 348 -8.83 -17.71 -4.86
N LYS A 349 -8.18 -17.98 -6.01
CA LYS A 349 -7.84 -16.97 -7.02
C LYS A 349 -9.08 -16.26 -7.57
N SER A 350 -10.17 -16.96 -7.83
CA SER A 350 -11.40 -16.38 -8.42
C SER A 350 -12.16 -15.43 -7.48
N LEU A 351 -12.06 -15.64 -6.16
CA LEU A 351 -12.76 -14.83 -5.17
C LEU A 351 -12.15 -13.43 -4.99
N LYS A 352 -10.85 -13.26 -5.27
CA LYS A 352 -10.16 -11.96 -5.11
C LYS A 352 -10.72 -10.91 -6.09
N PRO A 353 -10.76 -11.13 -7.42
CA PRO A 353 -11.39 -10.20 -8.36
C PRO A 353 -12.87 -9.93 -8.07
N GLN A 354 -13.63 -10.92 -7.56
CA GLN A 354 -15.01 -10.71 -7.14
C GLN A 354 -15.10 -9.69 -6.01
N ALA A 355 -14.22 -9.80 -5.02
CA ALA A 355 -14.11 -8.86 -3.91
C ALA A 355 -13.70 -7.46 -4.40
N ASP A 356 -12.74 -7.38 -5.32
CA ASP A 356 -12.24 -6.12 -5.90
C ASP A 356 -13.32 -5.41 -6.74
N TYR A 357 -14.08 -6.15 -7.56
CA TYR A 357 -15.17 -5.60 -8.35
C TYR A 357 -16.27 -5.02 -7.48
N ARG A 358 -16.68 -5.77 -6.45
CA ARG A 358 -17.75 -5.35 -5.54
C ARG A 358 -17.42 -4.03 -4.83
N ILE A 359 -16.20 -3.90 -4.32
CA ILE A 359 -15.83 -2.68 -3.61
C ILE A 359 -15.69 -1.48 -4.54
N LYS A 360 -15.15 -1.67 -5.76
CA LYS A 360 -15.07 -0.60 -6.76
C LYS A 360 -16.45 -0.09 -7.20
N ALA A 361 -17.42 -1.00 -7.35
CA ALA A 361 -18.80 -0.62 -7.65
C ALA A 361 -19.40 0.23 -6.51
N CYS A 362 -19.17 -0.16 -5.26
CA CYS A 362 -19.64 0.61 -4.10
C CYS A 362 -18.93 1.97 -3.95
N GLU A 363 -17.60 2.02 -4.13
CA GLU A 363 -16.83 3.28 -4.09
C GLU A 363 -17.31 4.27 -5.18
N ALA A 364 -17.76 3.78 -6.33
CA ALA A 364 -18.28 4.63 -7.41
C ALA A 364 -19.71 5.18 -7.15
N GLU A 365 -20.50 4.52 -6.30
CA GLU A 365 -21.85 4.97 -5.92
C GLU A 365 -21.83 6.02 -4.77
N ASP A 366 -20.71 6.12 -4.05
CA ASP A 366 -20.54 7.01 -2.90
C ASP A 366 -19.90 8.37 -3.26
N VAL A 367 -19.52 8.55 -4.54
CA VAL A 367 -19.06 9.83 -5.13
C VAL A 367 -20.25 10.62 -5.62
#